data_AF-A0AAE0FQ93-F1
#
_entry.id   AF-A0AAE0FQ93-F1
#
_cell.length_a   1.000
_cell.length_b   1.000
_cell.length_c   1.000
_cell.angle_alpha   90.00
_cell.angle_beta   90.00
_cell.angle_gamma   90.00
#
_symmetry.space_group_name_H-M   'P 1'
#
loop_
_entity.id
_entity.type
_entity.pdbx_description
1 polymer ?
#
loop_
_entity_poly.entity_id
_entity_poly.type
_entity_poly.pdbx_seq_one_letter_code
_entity_poly.pdbx_strand_id
1 'polypeptide(L)'
;MLPSVALLHLAFAALCANANGCETFWCRFTRTLGVFAEEIMKGDEEFNHDKCTKIRAENARSLDVGVEDITYLDDRWALMSSDDRVQLWETRDGVSTTPNGHILIFDHVNVASWPLELRNFPEDAAFHPHGIFIREEQTARKLFVVNHAYSKGGERIDVFNITTKGVERPRHLNWEYFIAPMIFQEEAMGVLNDLAVVSPSEFFVTQYHPLPDSVNGRGQNSLFTSLINNEATYLFTQLRPQHTTVVYYCSFASKEGRLQAPTKCHVAAENFAMANGITMDKDGKIYVVDLTLKSIWVYSRTF
;
A
#
# COMPACT_ATOMS: atom_id res chain seq x y z
N MET A 1 -13.75 -5.40 -25.55
CA MET A 1 -13.14 -6.54 -24.82
C MET A 1 -11.84 -6.03 -24.22
N LEU A 2 -11.85 -5.73 -22.92
CA LEU A 2 -10.67 -5.30 -22.17
C LEU A 2 -9.87 -6.56 -21.77
N PRO A 3 -8.53 -6.55 -21.79
CA PRO A 3 -7.75 -7.69 -21.34
C PRO A 3 -7.87 -7.82 -19.81
N SER A 4 -8.19 -9.03 -19.37
CA SER A 4 -8.53 -9.48 -18.01
C SER A 4 -7.47 -9.28 -16.91
N VAL A 5 -6.30 -8.71 -17.24
CA VAL A 5 -5.18 -8.55 -16.29
C VAL A 5 -5.23 -7.20 -15.56
N ALA A 6 -5.88 -6.17 -16.13
CA ALA A 6 -5.87 -4.82 -15.56
C ALA A 6 -6.81 -4.63 -14.34
N LEU A 7 -7.75 -5.55 -14.11
CA LEU A 7 -8.65 -5.49 -12.95
C LEU A 7 -8.06 -6.09 -11.65
N LEU A 8 -6.87 -6.70 -11.71
CA LEU A 8 -6.30 -7.46 -10.59
C LEU A 8 -5.54 -6.61 -9.54
N HIS A 9 -5.48 -5.28 -9.71
CA HIS A 9 -4.68 -4.38 -8.87
C HIS A 9 -5.48 -3.29 -8.15
N LEU A 10 -6.81 -3.36 -8.17
CA LEU A 10 -7.66 -2.36 -7.53
C LEU A 10 -8.54 -3.04 -6.48
N ALA A 11 -8.19 -2.76 -5.22
CA ALA A 11 -8.86 -3.12 -3.97
C ALA A 11 -8.33 -4.38 -3.24
N PHE A 12 -7.64 -4.12 -2.13
CA PHE A 12 -7.31 -5.00 -1.00
C PHE A 12 -6.46 -6.26 -1.28
N ALA A 13 -5.43 -6.46 -0.46
CA ALA A 13 -4.70 -7.73 -0.42
C ALA A 13 -5.62 -8.92 -0.10
N ALA A 14 -5.83 -9.77 -1.10
CA ALA A 14 -6.19 -11.16 -0.93
C ALA A 14 -5.30 -12.03 -1.82
N LEU A 15 -4.71 -13.04 -1.19
CA LEU A 15 -4.06 -14.14 -1.88
C LEU A 15 -5.06 -15.27 -2.11
N CYS A 16 -5.23 -15.65 -3.37
CA CYS A 16 -5.82 -16.93 -3.75
C CYS A 16 -4.78 -17.70 -4.55
N ALA A 17 -4.32 -18.82 -4.00
CA ALA A 17 -3.51 -19.79 -4.69
C ALA A 17 -4.41 -20.69 -5.55
N ASN A 18 -4.09 -20.84 -6.82
CA ASN A 18 -4.83 -21.71 -7.73
C ASN A 18 -4.45 -23.18 -7.48
N ALA A 19 -5.12 -23.79 -6.51
CA ALA A 19 -5.17 -25.24 -6.37
C ALA A 19 -6.60 -25.69 -6.72
N ASN A 20 -6.80 -26.07 -7.99
CA ASN A 20 -7.98 -26.79 -8.50
C ASN A 20 -9.30 -25.98 -8.59
N GLY A 21 -9.29 -24.88 -9.36
CA GLY A 21 -10.52 -24.31 -9.93
C GLY A 21 -11.32 -23.43 -8.95
N CYS A 22 -10.65 -22.41 -8.42
CA CYS A 22 -11.27 -21.33 -7.64
C CYS A 22 -11.01 -20.03 -8.40
N GLU A 23 -12.01 -19.51 -9.14
CA GLU A 23 -11.88 -18.28 -9.94
C GLU A 23 -12.25 -16.99 -9.19
N THR A 24 -12.52 -17.03 -7.87
CA THR A 24 -12.97 -15.83 -7.13
C THR A 24 -12.41 -15.68 -5.69
N PHE A 25 -12.09 -14.42 -5.35
CA PHE A 25 -11.27 -13.91 -4.25
C PHE A 25 -12.09 -13.54 -2.99
N TRP A 26 -11.52 -13.64 -1.77
CA TRP A 26 -12.05 -12.92 -0.60
C TRP A 26 -10.98 -12.34 0.33
N CYS A 27 -11.13 -11.04 0.59
CA CYS A 27 -10.47 -10.22 1.61
C CYS A 27 -11.28 -10.25 2.93
N ARG A 28 -10.65 -10.00 4.07
CA ARG A 28 -11.39 -9.83 5.34
C ARG A 28 -12.07 -8.45 5.35
N PHE A 29 -13.32 -8.38 4.93
CA PHE A 29 -14.13 -7.16 4.93
C PHE A 29 -14.72 -6.85 6.32
N THR A 30 -14.67 -5.59 6.74
CA THR A 30 -15.59 -5.08 7.78
C THR A 30 -17.01 -5.05 7.20
N ARG A 31 -18.04 -5.23 8.04
CA ARG A 31 -19.47 -5.47 7.64
C ARG A 31 -20.03 -4.51 6.58
N THR A 32 -19.47 -3.33 6.43
CA THR A 32 -19.90 -2.29 5.48
C THR A 32 -19.35 -2.50 4.05
N LEU A 33 -18.24 -3.23 3.91
CA LEU A 33 -17.52 -3.43 2.64
C LEU A 33 -17.92 -4.71 1.88
N GLY A 34 -18.52 -5.70 2.55
CA GLY A 34 -18.90 -6.98 1.93
C GLY A 34 -19.90 -6.84 0.77
N VAL A 35 -20.72 -5.79 0.77
CA VAL A 35 -21.75 -5.57 -0.26
C VAL A 35 -21.16 -5.07 -1.59
N PHE A 36 -20.01 -4.38 -1.57
CA PHE A 36 -19.48 -3.75 -2.78
C PHE A 36 -18.65 -4.71 -3.65
N ALA A 37 -17.95 -5.68 -3.04
CA ALA A 37 -17.22 -6.71 -3.76
C ALA A 37 -18.16 -7.72 -4.45
N GLU A 38 -19.30 -8.05 -3.82
CA GLU A 38 -20.33 -8.93 -4.41
C GLU A 38 -20.94 -8.37 -5.71
N GLU A 39 -21.04 -7.04 -5.84
CA GLU A 39 -21.61 -6.43 -7.05
C GLU A 39 -20.64 -6.37 -8.23
N ILE A 40 -19.32 -6.25 -7.97
CA ILE A 40 -18.30 -6.24 -9.02
C ILE A 40 -18.04 -7.66 -9.56
N MET A 41 -18.21 -8.69 -8.74
CA MET A 41 -17.96 -10.10 -9.12
C MET A 41 -19.21 -10.85 -9.63
N LYS A 42 -20.22 -10.15 -10.16
CA LYS A 42 -21.39 -10.76 -10.85
C LYS A 42 -21.05 -11.39 -12.21
N GLY A 43 -19.95 -12.12 -12.31
CA GLY A 43 -19.68 -13.07 -13.38
C GLY A 43 -19.94 -14.48 -12.86
N ASP A 44 -21.13 -15.02 -13.17
CA ASP A 44 -21.62 -16.42 -13.22
C ASP A 44 -21.07 -17.58 -12.34
N GLU A 45 -20.10 -17.41 -11.45
CA GLU A 45 -19.68 -18.45 -10.50
C GLU A 45 -20.03 -18.07 -9.05
N GLU A 46 -20.95 -18.84 -8.47
CA GLU A 46 -21.33 -18.76 -7.06
C GLU A 46 -20.10 -18.97 -6.16
N PHE A 47 -19.82 -18.01 -5.28
CA PHE A 47 -18.64 -18.02 -4.40
C PHE A 47 -18.66 -19.25 -3.47
N ASN A 48 -17.77 -20.22 -3.70
CA ASN A 48 -17.71 -21.44 -2.91
C ASN A 48 -16.66 -21.34 -1.79
N HIS A 49 -17.13 -21.01 -0.58
CA HIS A 49 -16.32 -20.92 0.64
C HIS A 49 -15.52 -22.19 0.95
N ASP A 50 -15.98 -23.38 0.53
CA ASP A 50 -15.33 -24.66 0.84
C ASP A 50 -13.99 -24.85 0.10
N LYS A 51 -13.69 -24.01 -0.89
CA LYS A 51 -12.43 -24.03 -1.66
C LYS A 51 -11.39 -23.01 -1.16
N CYS A 52 -11.73 -22.14 -0.22
CA CYS A 52 -10.81 -21.12 0.28
C CYS A 52 -9.96 -21.65 1.44
N THR A 53 -8.64 -21.45 1.36
CA THR A 53 -7.73 -21.75 2.47
C THR A 53 -7.17 -20.46 3.06
N LYS A 54 -7.35 -20.26 4.37
CA LYS A 54 -6.67 -19.17 5.08
C LYS A 54 -5.17 -19.43 5.05
N ILE A 55 -4.42 -18.53 4.43
CA ILE A 55 -2.96 -18.59 4.40
C ILE A 55 -2.44 -18.29 5.80
N ARG A 56 -1.60 -19.19 6.31
CA ARG A 56 -0.82 -19.01 7.52
C ARG A 56 0.65 -19.02 7.11
N ALA A 57 1.45 -18.15 7.70
CA ALA A 57 2.86 -18.13 7.41
C ALA A 57 3.48 -19.32 8.11
N GLU A 58 4.08 -20.20 7.34
CA GLU A 58 4.90 -21.26 7.88
C GLU A 58 6.08 -20.61 8.60
N ASN A 59 6.10 -20.72 9.93
CA ASN A 59 7.12 -20.18 10.83
C ASN A 59 7.12 -18.66 11.09
N ALA A 60 6.13 -17.92 10.62
CA ALA A 60 5.99 -16.51 11.00
C ALA A 60 4.84 -16.36 12.01
N ARG A 61 5.20 -16.18 13.30
CA ARG A 61 4.29 -15.61 14.30
C ARG A 61 3.76 -14.23 13.87
N SER A 62 4.37 -13.61 12.87
CA SER A 62 4.03 -12.29 12.34
C SER A 62 2.78 -12.23 11.45
N LEU A 63 2.16 -13.35 11.04
CA LEU A 63 0.85 -13.32 10.37
C LEU A 63 -0.35 -13.34 11.33
N ASP A 64 -0.13 -13.24 12.64
CA ASP A 64 -1.21 -12.79 13.55
C ASP A 64 -1.65 -11.36 13.19
N VAL A 65 -0.80 -10.65 12.45
CA VAL A 65 -1.01 -9.32 11.91
C VAL A 65 -1.38 -9.41 10.43
N GLY A 66 -2.34 -8.59 10.00
CA GLY A 66 -2.88 -8.64 8.63
C GLY A 66 -1.85 -8.26 7.56
N VAL A 67 -2.07 -8.78 6.35
CA VAL A 67 -1.49 -8.22 5.12
C VAL A 67 -2.47 -7.20 4.55
N GLU A 68 -1.98 -6.12 3.99
CA GLU A 68 -2.88 -5.08 3.45
C GLU A 68 -2.67 -4.79 1.98
N ASP A 69 -1.44 -4.86 1.50
CA ASP A 69 -1.16 -4.79 0.08
C ASP A 69 -0.32 -5.96 -0.43
N ILE A 70 -0.46 -6.26 -1.71
CA ILE A 70 0.20 -7.36 -2.41
C ILE A 70 0.52 -7.00 -3.85
N THR A 71 1.71 -7.38 -4.29
CA THR A 71 2.15 -7.22 -5.68
C THR A 71 2.88 -8.47 -6.17
N TYR A 72 2.67 -8.84 -7.44
CA TYR A 72 3.27 -10.04 -8.02
C TYR A 72 4.70 -9.76 -8.49
N LEU A 73 5.63 -10.60 -8.08
CA LEU A 73 7.02 -10.57 -8.53
C LEU A 73 7.18 -11.36 -9.84
N ASP A 74 6.48 -12.49 -9.97
CA ASP A 74 6.40 -13.33 -11.16
C ASP A 74 5.25 -14.35 -11.03
N ASP A 75 5.21 -15.32 -11.95
CA ASP A 75 4.22 -16.40 -12.03
C ASP A 75 4.21 -17.36 -10.83
N ARG A 76 5.12 -17.22 -9.86
CA ARG A 76 5.15 -18.03 -8.63
C ARG A 76 5.16 -17.19 -7.36
N TRP A 77 5.82 -16.05 -7.41
CA TRP A 77 6.14 -15.27 -6.22
C TRP A 77 5.34 -13.96 -6.16
N ALA A 78 4.84 -13.63 -4.98
CA ALA A 78 4.26 -12.33 -4.67
C ALA A 78 4.89 -11.72 -3.41
N LEU A 79 4.93 -10.40 -3.34
CA LEU A 79 5.35 -9.65 -2.15
C LEU A 79 4.12 -9.07 -1.46
N MET A 80 4.08 -9.13 -0.13
CA MET A 80 3.02 -8.54 0.68
C MET A 80 3.58 -7.63 1.75
N SER A 81 2.89 -6.51 2.00
CA SER A 81 3.15 -5.66 3.17
C SER A 81 2.30 -6.14 4.36
N SER A 82 2.91 -6.18 5.54
CA SER A 82 2.24 -6.58 6.78
C SER A 82 2.71 -5.71 7.94
N ASP A 83 1.76 -5.18 8.71
CA ASP A 83 2.02 -4.28 9.82
C ASP A 83 0.86 -4.26 10.83
N ASP A 84 1.15 -4.05 12.13
CA ASP A 84 0.12 -4.02 13.18
C ASP A 84 -0.52 -2.65 13.28
N ARG A 85 -1.38 -2.39 12.31
CA ARG A 85 -2.03 -1.10 12.16
C ARG A 85 -3.02 -0.78 13.27
N VAL A 86 -3.58 -1.81 13.90
CA VAL A 86 -4.45 -1.61 15.05
C VAL A 86 -3.61 -1.04 16.19
N GLN A 87 -2.47 -1.65 16.49
CA GLN A 87 -1.57 -1.11 17.50
C GLN A 87 -1.03 0.27 17.09
N LEU A 88 -0.60 0.43 15.83
CA LEU A 88 -0.01 1.68 15.33
C LEU A 88 -0.97 2.88 15.37
N TRP A 89 -2.23 2.68 14.94
CA TRP A 89 -3.17 3.79 14.71
C TRP A 89 -4.31 3.86 15.71
N GLU A 90 -4.85 2.71 16.13
CA GLU A 90 -6.08 2.64 16.92
C GLU A 90 -5.82 2.63 18.43
N THR A 91 -4.58 2.36 18.84
CA THR A 91 -4.18 2.40 20.25
C THR A 91 -3.32 3.61 20.58
N ARG A 92 -3.06 3.84 21.88
CA ARG A 92 -2.17 4.91 22.37
C ARG A 92 -0.70 4.47 22.43
N ASP A 93 -0.32 3.50 21.62
CA ASP A 93 1.03 2.94 21.58
C ASP A 93 1.89 3.71 20.55
N GLY A 94 1.34 3.90 19.34
CA GLY A 94 2.01 4.59 18.24
C GLY A 94 3.33 3.92 17.81
N VAL A 95 4.15 4.64 17.04
CA VAL A 95 5.43 4.13 16.50
C VAL A 95 6.48 3.76 17.56
N SER A 96 6.30 4.28 18.79
CA SER A 96 7.29 4.08 19.85
C SER A 96 7.30 2.65 20.38
N THR A 97 6.14 2.00 20.38
CA THR A 97 5.90 0.69 21.01
C THR A 97 5.36 -0.35 20.04
N THR A 98 4.87 0.05 18.86
CA THR A 98 4.50 -0.88 17.79
C THR A 98 5.75 -1.54 17.20
N PRO A 99 5.84 -2.88 17.12
CA PRO A 99 6.94 -3.56 16.46
C PRO A 99 6.99 -3.21 14.97
N ASN A 100 8.20 -3.23 14.37
CA ASN A 100 8.33 -3.08 12.92
C ASN A 100 7.56 -4.19 12.19
N GLY A 101 6.86 -3.81 11.13
CA GLY A 101 6.22 -4.70 10.18
C GLY A 101 7.22 -5.43 9.28
N HIS A 102 6.70 -6.08 8.25
CA HIS A 102 7.45 -6.96 7.37
C HIS A 102 7.01 -6.83 5.91
N ILE A 103 7.95 -7.06 5.00
CA ILE A 103 7.62 -7.54 3.65
C ILE A 103 7.71 -9.06 3.66
N LEU A 104 6.64 -9.72 3.22
CA LEU A 104 6.56 -11.17 3.11
C LEU A 104 6.73 -11.56 1.64
N ILE A 105 7.45 -12.65 1.38
CA ILE A 105 7.43 -13.36 0.09
C ILE A 105 6.44 -14.52 0.18
N PHE A 106 5.52 -14.61 -0.77
CA PHE A 106 4.52 -15.67 -0.86
C PHE A 106 4.73 -16.54 -2.10
N ASP A 107 4.76 -17.85 -1.88
CA ASP A 107 4.66 -18.88 -2.91
C ASP A 107 3.18 -19.21 -3.13
N HIS A 108 2.56 -18.70 -4.19
CA HIS A 108 1.15 -18.97 -4.46
C HIS A 108 0.90 -20.34 -5.10
N VAL A 109 1.96 -21.07 -5.46
CA VAL A 109 1.84 -22.47 -5.92
C VAL A 109 1.80 -23.41 -4.73
N ASN A 110 2.66 -23.17 -3.73
CA ASN A 110 2.75 -24.02 -2.53
C ASN A 110 1.98 -23.48 -1.32
N VAL A 111 1.37 -22.29 -1.44
CA VAL A 111 0.55 -21.65 -0.39
C VAL A 111 1.36 -21.40 0.89
N ALA A 112 2.57 -20.87 0.75
CA ALA A 112 3.49 -20.64 1.87
C ALA A 112 4.10 -19.24 1.81
N SER A 113 4.30 -18.61 2.96
CA SER A 113 4.89 -17.26 3.07
C SER A 113 5.99 -17.19 4.12
N TRP A 114 6.96 -16.30 3.89
CA TRP A 114 8.04 -16.02 4.83
C TRP A 114 8.39 -14.54 4.85
N PRO A 115 8.84 -13.99 6.00
CA PRO A 115 9.37 -12.64 6.04
C PRO A 115 10.69 -12.55 5.27
N LEU A 116 10.89 -11.43 4.57
CA LEU A 116 12.15 -11.07 3.95
C LEU A 116 13.02 -10.28 4.93
N GLU A 117 14.31 -10.62 4.97
CA GLU A 117 15.31 -9.84 5.72
C GLU A 117 15.52 -8.48 5.03
N LEU A 118 15.38 -7.37 5.77
CA LEU A 118 15.71 -6.04 5.24
C LEU A 118 17.18 -5.74 5.51
N ARG A 119 17.98 -5.63 4.45
CA ARG A 119 19.42 -5.32 4.54
C ARG A 119 19.67 -3.84 4.34
N ASN A 120 20.60 -3.30 5.12
CA ASN A 120 21.00 -1.88 5.08
C ASN A 120 19.85 -0.91 5.37
N PHE A 121 18.75 -1.38 5.97
CA PHE A 121 17.68 -0.49 6.41
C PHE A 121 18.19 0.40 7.56
N PRO A 122 17.88 1.72 7.57
CA PRO A 122 18.41 2.62 8.60
C PRO A 122 17.98 2.21 10.01
N GLU A 123 18.93 2.14 10.95
CA GLU A 123 18.68 1.72 12.33
C GLU A 123 17.83 2.71 13.13
N ASP A 124 17.85 3.98 12.74
CA ASP A 124 17.07 5.07 13.34
C ASP A 124 15.66 5.18 12.78
N ALA A 125 15.30 4.32 11.82
CA ALA A 125 14.00 4.31 11.20
C ALA A 125 13.09 3.17 11.71
N ALA A 126 11.80 3.48 11.89
CA ALA A 126 10.77 2.46 12.00
C ALA A 126 10.34 1.97 10.61
N PHE A 127 9.86 0.73 10.55
CA PHE A 127 9.34 0.13 9.33
C PHE A 127 7.91 -0.34 9.54
N HIS A 128 6.95 0.45 9.06
CA HIS A 128 5.52 0.21 9.07
C HIS A 128 4.99 0.30 7.63
N PRO A 129 5.17 -0.78 6.84
CA PRO A 129 4.86 -0.77 5.41
C PRO A 129 3.34 -0.69 5.15
N HIS A 130 2.98 0.03 4.10
CA HIS A 130 1.61 0.16 3.59
C HIS A 130 1.53 -0.31 2.14
N GLY A 131 1.04 0.52 1.21
CA GLY A 131 1.03 0.16 -0.20
C GLY A 131 2.43 -0.07 -0.76
N ILE A 132 2.53 -0.99 -1.70
CA ILE A 132 3.77 -1.46 -2.30
C ILE A 132 3.64 -1.59 -3.82
N PHE A 133 4.70 -1.21 -4.52
CA PHE A 133 4.72 -1.29 -5.98
C PHE A 133 6.06 -1.82 -6.48
N ILE A 134 6.02 -2.87 -7.31
CA ILE A 134 7.21 -3.36 -8.03
C ILE A 134 7.35 -2.63 -9.34
N ARG A 135 8.53 -2.05 -9.55
CA ARG A 135 8.97 -1.55 -10.85
C ARG A 135 10.03 -2.47 -11.44
N GLU A 136 9.76 -2.97 -12.63
CA GLU A 136 10.76 -3.60 -13.50
C GLU A 136 11.68 -2.52 -14.10
N GLU A 137 12.98 -2.66 -13.89
CA GLU A 137 14.02 -1.91 -14.60
C GLU A 137 14.81 -2.85 -15.52
N GLN A 138 15.67 -2.28 -16.37
CA GLN A 138 16.39 -3.06 -17.39
C GLN A 138 17.27 -4.18 -16.80
N THR A 139 17.77 -4.02 -15.58
CA THR A 139 18.75 -4.91 -14.97
C THR A 139 18.41 -5.32 -13.54
N ALA A 140 17.35 -4.78 -12.96
CA ALA A 140 16.96 -4.99 -11.58
C ALA A 140 15.46 -4.73 -11.38
N ARG A 141 14.93 -5.19 -10.25
CA ARG A 141 13.58 -4.89 -9.81
C ARG A 141 13.65 -4.02 -8.56
N LYS A 142 12.85 -2.96 -8.53
CA LYS A 142 12.73 -2.09 -7.38
C LYS A 142 11.37 -2.29 -6.71
N LEU A 143 11.38 -2.45 -5.40
CA LEU A 143 10.18 -2.37 -4.58
C LEU A 143 10.11 -0.97 -3.97
N PHE A 144 9.03 -0.26 -4.25
CA PHE A 144 8.71 0.97 -3.55
C PHE A 144 7.66 0.67 -2.49
N VAL A 145 7.83 1.23 -1.30
CA VAL A 145 7.02 0.93 -0.12
C VAL A 145 6.61 2.23 0.55
N VAL A 146 5.31 2.51 0.64
CA VAL A 146 4.82 3.53 1.58
C VAL A 146 5.19 3.08 2.99
N ASN A 147 5.92 3.91 3.75
CA ASN A 147 6.34 3.60 5.11
C ASN A 147 5.96 4.73 6.08
N HIS A 148 5.19 4.38 7.10
CA HIS A 148 4.78 5.28 8.17
C HIS A 148 5.77 5.25 9.33
N ALA A 149 6.95 5.81 9.12
CA ALA A 149 8.00 5.79 10.14
C ALA A 149 7.82 6.85 11.23
N TYR A 150 6.86 7.78 11.08
CA TYR A 150 6.44 8.76 12.10
C TYR A 150 7.64 9.48 12.75
N SER A 151 7.74 9.55 14.08
CA SER A 151 8.85 10.22 14.77
C SER A 151 10.19 9.49 14.63
N LYS A 152 10.19 8.27 14.10
CA LYS A 152 11.37 7.47 13.76
C LYS A 152 11.58 7.44 12.24
N GLY A 153 11.66 8.60 11.59
CA GLY A 153 12.06 8.69 10.18
C GLY A 153 11.05 9.30 9.21
N GLY A 154 9.88 9.74 9.71
CA GLY A 154 8.88 10.50 8.98
C GLY A 154 7.95 9.66 8.10
N GLU A 155 7.10 10.37 7.36
CA GLU A 155 6.29 9.77 6.28
C GLU A 155 7.12 9.68 5.00
N ARG A 156 7.25 8.49 4.40
CA ARG A 156 8.21 8.32 3.29
C ARG A 156 7.88 7.15 2.38
N ILE A 157 8.51 7.15 1.21
CA ILE A 157 8.58 5.98 0.34
C ILE A 157 9.98 5.37 0.47
N ASP A 158 10.09 4.17 1.04
CA ASP A 158 11.34 3.40 1.05
C ASP A 158 11.49 2.61 -0.25
N VAL A 159 12.70 2.62 -0.81
CA VAL A 159 13.02 1.93 -2.07
C VAL A 159 14.03 0.82 -1.81
N PHE A 160 13.67 -0.39 -2.21
CA PHE A 160 14.49 -1.58 -2.07
C PHE A 160 14.82 -2.19 -3.43
N ASN A 161 16.01 -2.75 -3.54
CA ASN A 161 16.38 -3.63 -4.64
C ASN A 161 16.00 -5.08 -4.32
N ILE A 162 15.30 -5.72 -5.26
CA ILE A 162 14.96 -7.13 -5.19
C ILE A 162 16.04 -7.91 -5.95
N THR A 163 16.90 -8.59 -5.19
CA THR A 163 17.92 -9.46 -5.79
C THR A 163 17.37 -10.87 -5.97
N THR A 164 16.97 -11.21 -7.20
CA THR A 164 16.69 -12.59 -7.60
C THR A 164 17.93 -13.21 -8.23
N LYS A 165 18.23 -14.47 -7.88
CA LYS A 165 19.23 -15.29 -8.59
C LYS A 165 18.49 -16.42 -9.29
N GLY A 166 18.08 -16.19 -10.54
CA GLY A 166 17.31 -17.15 -11.32
C GLY A 166 15.92 -17.41 -10.71
N VAL A 167 15.50 -18.67 -10.67
CA VAL A 167 14.18 -19.13 -10.14
C VAL A 167 14.12 -19.22 -8.61
N GLU A 168 15.21 -18.87 -7.91
CA GLU A 168 15.24 -18.95 -6.46
C GLU A 168 14.43 -17.82 -5.79
N ARG A 169 13.69 -18.20 -4.74
CA ARG A 169 12.97 -17.29 -3.86
C ARG A 169 13.91 -16.19 -3.32
N PRO A 170 13.54 -14.90 -3.43
CA PRO A 170 14.23 -13.83 -2.71
C PRO A 170 14.29 -14.13 -1.22
N ARG A 171 15.44 -13.88 -0.58
CA ARG A 171 15.61 -14.06 0.87
C ARG A 171 15.72 -12.74 1.62
N HIS A 172 16.08 -11.68 0.91
CA HIS A 172 16.31 -10.37 1.48
C HIS A 172 15.94 -9.29 0.47
N LEU A 173 15.63 -8.11 0.99
CA LEU A 173 15.50 -6.87 0.25
C LEU A 173 16.67 -5.97 0.64
N ASN A 174 17.37 -5.40 -0.33
CA ASN A 174 18.46 -4.46 -0.06
C ASN A 174 17.89 -3.05 -0.12
N TRP A 175 17.80 -2.37 1.03
CA TRP A 175 17.39 -0.97 1.07
C TRP A 175 18.42 -0.10 0.34
N GLU A 176 17.94 0.85 -0.46
CA GLU A 176 18.82 1.76 -1.22
C GLU A 176 18.68 3.21 -0.76
N TYR A 177 17.46 3.73 -0.71
CA TYR A 177 17.17 5.11 -0.35
C TYR A 177 15.70 5.28 0.04
N PHE A 178 15.35 6.47 0.52
CA PHE A 178 13.97 6.87 0.79
C PHE A 178 13.64 8.20 0.12
N ILE A 179 12.35 8.44 -0.09
CA ILE A 179 11.78 9.64 -0.69
C ILE A 179 10.82 10.26 0.33
N ALA A 180 11.19 11.43 0.87
CA ALA A 180 10.43 12.14 1.90
C ALA A 180 10.40 13.65 1.62
N PRO A 181 9.67 14.11 0.59
CA PRO A 181 9.41 15.54 0.38
C PRO A 181 8.74 16.17 1.60
N MET A 182 8.93 17.48 1.76
CA MET A 182 8.36 18.26 2.87
C MET A 182 6.82 18.11 2.97
N ILE A 183 6.12 18.03 1.84
CA ILE A 183 4.66 17.83 1.81
C ILE A 183 4.22 16.54 2.51
N PHE A 184 5.04 15.48 2.50
CA PHE A 184 4.72 14.26 3.25
C PHE A 184 4.80 14.48 4.75
N GLN A 185 5.67 15.37 5.21
CA GLN A 185 5.82 15.66 6.63
C GLN A 185 4.75 16.63 7.13
N GLU A 186 4.39 17.61 6.30
CA GLU A 186 3.51 18.72 6.70
C GLU A 186 2.03 18.44 6.41
N GLU A 187 1.72 17.79 5.29
CA GLU A 187 0.34 17.62 4.82
C GLU A 187 -0.11 16.17 4.80
N ALA A 188 0.81 15.20 4.67
CA ALA A 188 0.46 13.79 4.50
C ALA A 188 1.04 12.81 5.54
N MET A 189 1.50 13.30 6.70
CA MET A 189 2.09 12.48 7.76
C MET A 189 1.13 11.36 8.18
N GLY A 190 1.54 10.09 8.08
CA GLY A 190 0.76 8.92 8.49
C GLY A 190 -0.48 8.61 7.64
N VAL A 191 -0.68 9.32 6.52
CA VAL A 191 -1.94 9.26 5.76
C VAL A 191 -1.76 9.01 4.26
N LEU A 192 -0.55 8.71 3.79
CA LEU A 192 -0.39 8.05 2.49
C LEU A 192 -0.96 6.61 2.57
N ASN A 193 -1.44 6.08 1.46
CA ASN A 193 -1.99 4.72 1.42
C ASN A 193 -1.23 3.84 0.44
N ASP A 194 -1.27 4.17 -0.85
CA ASP A 194 -0.72 3.33 -1.90
C ASP A 194 -0.09 4.16 -3.02
N LEU A 195 0.71 3.53 -3.88
CA LEU A 195 1.46 4.21 -4.93
C LEU A 195 1.53 3.44 -6.26
N ALA A 196 1.64 4.18 -7.35
CA ALA A 196 1.90 3.64 -8.68
C ALA A 196 3.15 4.28 -9.28
N VAL A 197 4.19 3.48 -9.57
CA VAL A 197 5.48 3.99 -10.04
C VAL A 197 5.53 4.01 -11.56
N VAL A 198 5.52 5.20 -12.14
CA VAL A 198 5.31 5.40 -13.58
C VAL A 198 6.61 5.58 -14.37
N SER A 199 7.66 6.10 -13.75
CA SER A 199 9.03 6.07 -14.30
C SER A 199 10.05 5.78 -13.19
N PRO A 200 11.36 5.55 -13.49
CA PRO A 200 12.35 5.30 -12.44
C PRO A 200 12.50 6.47 -11.44
N SER A 201 11.97 7.63 -11.82
CA SER A 201 12.06 8.90 -11.10
C SER A 201 10.70 9.52 -10.80
N GLU A 202 9.59 8.81 -11.07
CA GLU A 202 8.24 9.38 -10.98
C GLU A 202 7.22 8.37 -10.48
N PHE A 203 6.34 8.80 -9.58
CA PHE A 203 5.24 7.99 -9.07
C PHE A 203 4.04 8.86 -8.71
N PHE A 204 2.87 8.22 -8.64
CA PHE A 204 1.68 8.77 -7.99
C PHE A 204 1.51 8.10 -6.63
N VAL A 205 1.01 8.83 -5.64
CA VAL A 205 0.70 8.29 -4.30
C VAL A 205 -0.61 8.85 -3.79
N THR A 206 -1.44 8.01 -3.19
CA THR A 206 -2.73 8.40 -2.63
C THR A 206 -2.60 8.84 -1.18
N GLN A 207 -3.36 9.86 -0.81
CA GLN A 207 -3.60 10.24 0.58
C GLN A 207 -5.02 9.82 0.95
N TYR A 208 -5.21 8.92 1.91
CA TYR A 208 -6.55 8.38 2.23
C TYR A 208 -7.29 9.14 3.32
N HIS A 209 -6.62 10.06 4.01
CA HIS A 209 -7.21 10.86 5.07
C HIS A 209 -6.91 12.35 4.86
N PRO A 210 -7.90 13.25 5.03
CA PRO A 210 -7.74 14.68 4.74
C PRO A 210 -6.73 15.40 5.63
N LEU A 211 -6.54 14.91 6.85
CA LEU A 211 -5.71 15.57 7.86
C LEU A 211 -4.53 14.67 8.19
N PRO A 212 -3.30 15.21 8.28
CA PRO A 212 -2.15 14.45 8.70
C PRO A 212 -2.30 13.99 10.15
N ASP A 213 -1.72 12.84 10.44
CA ASP A 213 -1.54 12.35 11.81
C ASP A 213 -0.48 13.18 12.55
N SER A 214 -0.48 13.06 13.88
CA SER A 214 0.64 13.52 14.69
C SER A 214 1.90 12.72 14.34
N VAL A 215 3.07 13.35 14.48
CA VAL A 215 4.38 12.69 14.34
C VAL A 215 4.57 11.50 15.29
N ASN A 216 3.76 11.34 16.32
CA ASN A 216 3.83 10.18 17.23
C ASN A 216 2.76 9.11 16.94
N GLY A 217 1.93 9.29 15.92
CA GLY A 217 0.84 8.41 15.56
C GLY A 217 -0.55 9.00 15.84
N ARG A 218 -1.57 8.43 15.20
CA ARG A 218 -2.96 8.90 15.19
C ARG A 218 -3.60 9.01 16.58
N GLY A 219 -3.37 8.00 17.43
CA GLY A 219 -3.92 7.91 18.79
C GLY A 219 -3.23 8.81 19.83
N GLN A 220 -2.15 9.52 19.48
CA GLN A 220 -1.37 10.36 20.40
C GLN A 220 -1.83 11.82 20.47
N ASN A 221 -2.90 12.16 19.77
CA ASN A 221 -3.50 13.48 19.85
C ASN A 221 -4.12 13.70 21.25
N SER A 222 -4.07 14.94 21.75
CA SER A 222 -4.77 15.29 22.99
C SER A 222 -6.25 14.93 22.88
N LEU A 223 -6.94 14.61 23.99
CA LEU A 223 -8.38 14.28 23.97
C LEU A 223 -9.22 15.32 23.20
N PHE A 224 -8.87 16.59 23.32
CA PHE A 224 -9.54 17.69 22.62
C PHE A 224 -9.22 17.70 21.11
N THR A 225 -7.97 17.45 20.74
CA THR A 225 -7.53 17.33 19.33
C THR A 225 -8.08 16.08 18.66
N SER A 226 -8.21 14.96 19.38
CA SER A 226 -8.81 13.73 18.88
C SER A 226 -10.32 13.87 18.67
N LEU A 227 -11.02 14.54 19.59
CA LEU A 227 -12.44 14.87 19.41
C LEU A 227 -12.63 15.81 18.22
N ILE A 228 -11.82 16.86 18.09
CA ILE A 228 -11.94 17.79 16.96
C ILE A 228 -11.57 17.10 15.65
N ASN A 229 -10.46 16.36 15.57
CA ASN A 229 -10.03 15.75 14.32
C ASN A 229 -10.98 14.63 13.88
N ASN A 230 -11.42 13.76 14.79
CA ASN A 230 -12.32 12.66 14.41
C ASN A 230 -13.74 13.16 14.10
N GLU A 231 -14.31 14.05 14.93
CA GLU A 231 -15.65 14.59 14.69
C GLU A 231 -15.66 15.59 13.53
N ALA A 232 -14.63 16.44 13.39
CA ALA A 232 -14.56 17.36 12.25
C ALA A 232 -14.27 16.59 10.96
N THR A 233 -13.38 15.61 10.92
CA THR A 233 -13.19 14.80 9.71
C THR A 233 -14.46 14.03 9.36
N TYR A 234 -15.15 13.43 10.33
CA TYR A 234 -16.43 12.78 10.10
C TYR A 234 -17.49 13.77 9.59
N LEU A 235 -17.59 14.96 10.19
CA LEU A 235 -18.53 15.99 9.76
C LEU A 235 -18.18 16.57 8.38
N PHE A 236 -16.90 16.80 8.09
CA PHE A 236 -16.41 17.30 6.79
C PHE A 236 -16.64 16.27 5.68
N THR A 237 -16.37 14.99 5.94
CA THR A 237 -16.64 13.90 4.99
C THR A 237 -18.15 13.72 4.77
N GLN A 238 -18.99 13.91 5.78
CA GLN A 238 -20.45 13.84 5.62
C GLN A 238 -21.03 15.05 4.86
N LEU A 239 -20.50 16.26 5.08
CA LEU A 239 -21.03 17.48 4.47
C LEU A 239 -20.47 17.76 3.06
N ARG A 240 -19.24 17.31 2.77
CA ARG A 240 -18.59 17.45 1.46
C ARG A 240 -17.73 16.21 1.14
N PRO A 241 -18.36 15.05 0.87
CA PRO A 241 -17.64 13.81 0.64
C PRO A 241 -16.65 13.91 -0.52
N GLN A 242 -16.90 14.73 -1.54
CA GLN A 242 -16.10 14.75 -2.76
C GLN A 242 -14.87 15.68 -2.72
N HIS A 243 -14.29 16.05 -1.58
CA HIS A 243 -13.17 17.03 -1.57
C HIS A 243 -12.15 16.82 -0.43
N THR A 244 -12.05 15.63 0.13
CA THR A 244 -11.25 15.42 1.35
C THR A 244 -9.87 14.86 1.07
N THR A 245 -9.67 14.15 -0.02
CA THR A 245 -8.43 13.42 -0.28
C THR A 245 -7.90 13.66 -1.69
N VAL A 246 -6.59 13.49 -1.84
CA VAL A 246 -5.87 13.81 -3.08
C VAL A 246 -4.94 12.68 -3.51
N VAL A 247 -4.53 12.75 -4.77
CA VAL A 247 -3.42 11.98 -5.33
C VAL A 247 -2.29 12.95 -5.60
N TYR A 248 -1.12 12.68 -5.05
CA TYR A 248 0.09 13.43 -5.38
C TYR A 248 0.80 12.79 -6.57
N TYR A 249 1.34 13.62 -7.46
CA TYR A 249 2.39 13.22 -8.40
C TYR A 249 3.73 13.70 -7.88
N CYS A 250 4.69 12.80 -7.84
CA CYS A 250 6.03 13.05 -7.34
C CYS A 250 7.07 12.74 -8.41
N SER A 251 8.06 13.62 -8.53
CA SER A 251 9.25 13.43 -9.34
C SER A 251 10.50 13.67 -8.51
N PHE A 252 11.51 12.83 -8.70
CA PHE A 252 12.78 12.90 -7.96
C PHE A 252 13.95 12.59 -8.89
N ALA A 253 15.13 13.11 -8.57
CA ALA A 253 16.34 12.72 -9.28
C ALA A 253 17.09 11.67 -8.46
N SER A 254 17.41 10.53 -9.06
CA SER A 254 18.34 9.55 -8.49
C SER A 254 19.53 9.33 -9.43
N LYS A 255 20.74 9.29 -8.87
CA LYS A 255 21.95 8.90 -9.61
C LYS A 255 22.70 7.88 -8.78
N GLU A 256 23.10 6.77 -9.40
CA GLU A 256 23.85 5.69 -8.74
C GLU A 256 23.17 5.21 -7.44
N GLY A 257 21.83 5.11 -7.44
CA GLY A 257 21.07 4.68 -6.26
C GLY A 257 21.02 5.70 -5.11
N ARG A 258 21.34 6.98 -5.36
CA ARG A 258 21.23 8.06 -4.38
C ARG A 258 20.33 9.18 -4.88
N LEU A 259 19.46 9.67 -3.99
CA LEU A 259 18.62 10.84 -4.23
C LEU A 259 19.52 12.09 -4.40
N GLN A 260 19.33 12.85 -5.49
CA GLN A 260 20.23 13.95 -5.89
C GLN A 260 19.64 15.36 -5.70
N ALA A 261 18.33 15.49 -5.68
CA ALA A 261 17.65 16.79 -5.70
C ALA A 261 16.38 16.73 -4.85
N PRO A 262 15.85 17.88 -4.38
CA PRO A 262 14.59 17.89 -3.67
C PRO A 262 13.52 17.23 -4.53
N THR A 263 12.81 16.27 -3.92
CA THR A 263 11.66 15.64 -4.55
C THR A 263 10.57 16.69 -4.74
N LYS A 264 10.06 16.81 -5.95
CA LYS A 264 8.96 17.72 -6.29
C LYS A 264 7.67 16.93 -6.32
N CYS A 265 6.76 17.24 -5.41
CA CYS A 265 5.42 16.67 -5.40
C CYS A 265 4.37 17.78 -5.52
N HIS A 266 3.28 17.49 -6.20
CA HIS A 266 2.11 18.37 -6.30
C HIS A 266 0.84 17.53 -6.42
N VAL A 267 -0.31 18.11 -6.10
CA VAL A 267 -1.62 17.49 -6.28
C VAL A 267 -1.86 17.27 -7.78
N ALA A 268 -2.08 16.02 -8.18
CA ALA A 268 -2.33 15.64 -9.57
C ALA A 268 -3.80 15.29 -9.82
N ALA A 269 -4.48 14.79 -8.79
CA ALA A 269 -5.93 14.62 -8.80
C ALA A 269 -6.48 14.92 -7.40
N GLU A 270 -7.69 15.43 -7.37
CA GLU A 270 -8.43 15.79 -6.17
C GLU A 270 -9.86 15.26 -6.29
N ASN A 271 -10.67 15.58 -5.28
CA ASN A 271 -12.10 15.29 -5.22
C ASN A 271 -12.47 13.85 -4.87
N PHE A 272 -11.57 13.17 -4.15
CA PHE A 272 -11.83 11.87 -3.57
C PHE A 272 -12.39 12.03 -2.16
N ALA A 273 -13.31 11.14 -1.78
CA ALA A 273 -13.75 10.99 -0.39
C ALA A 273 -12.73 10.20 0.43
N MET A 274 -12.15 9.15 -0.16
CA MET A 274 -11.06 8.38 0.42
C MET A 274 -10.24 7.73 -0.69
N ALA A 275 -9.30 8.48 -1.27
CA ALA A 275 -8.35 7.95 -2.24
C ALA A 275 -7.51 6.85 -1.58
N ASN A 276 -7.62 5.62 -2.08
CA ASN A 276 -7.04 4.44 -1.45
C ASN A 276 -6.10 3.73 -2.44
N GLY A 277 -6.37 2.47 -2.81
CA GLY A 277 -5.53 1.75 -3.77
C GLY A 277 -5.35 2.51 -5.10
N ILE A 278 -4.14 2.43 -5.67
CA ILE A 278 -3.78 3.06 -6.95
C ILE A 278 -2.91 2.14 -7.79
N THR A 279 -3.18 2.07 -9.09
CA THR A 279 -2.37 1.26 -9.99
C THR A 279 -2.28 1.87 -11.38
N MET A 280 -1.49 1.24 -12.25
CA MET A 280 -1.29 1.65 -13.63
C MET A 280 -1.41 0.44 -14.56
N ASP A 281 -2.10 0.59 -15.69
CA ASP A 281 -2.09 -0.43 -16.74
C ASP A 281 -0.85 -0.33 -17.63
N LYS A 282 -0.70 -1.31 -18.53
CA LYS A 282 0.39 -1.34 -19.52
C LYS A 282 0.41 -0.14 -20.49
N ASP A 283 -0.73 0.54 -20.67
CA ASP A 283 -0.88 1.67 -21.57
C ASP A 283 -0.63 3.01 -20.84
N GLY A 284 -0.32 2.95 -19.54
CA GLY A 284 -0.02 4.10 -18.70
C GLY A 284 -1.25 4.81 -18.14
N LYS A 285 -2.44 4.19 -18.20
CA LYS A 285 -3.63 4.72 -17.52
C LYS A 285 -3.53 4.46 -16.03
N ILE A 286 -3.88 5.46 -15.26
CA ILE A 286 -3.88 5.40 -13.80
C ILE A 286 -5.28 5.12 -13.30
N TYR A 287 -5.39 4.21 -12.36
CA TYR A 287 -6.65 3.83 -11.73
C TYR A 287 -6.55 4.12 -10.23
N VAL A 288 -7.53 4.82 -9.69
CA VAL A 288 -7.56 5.20 -8.27
C VAL A 288 -8.88 4.74 -7.67
N VAL A 289 -8.83 3.97 -6.59
CA VAL A 289 -10.02 3.57 -5.83
C VAL A 289 -10.42 4.70 -4.91
N ASP A 290 -11.70 5.05 -4.92
CA ASP A 290 -12.34 5.81 -3.85
C ASP A 290 -13.16 4.87 -2.99
N LEU A 291 -12.67 4.57 -1.78
CA LEU A 291 -13.27 3.56 -0.92
C LEU A 291 -14.65 4.00 -0.38
N THR A 292 -14.81 5.29 -0.10
CA THR A 292 -16.04 5.83 0.49
C THR A 292 -17.12 6.05 -0.58
N LEU A 293 -16.75 6.56 -1.76
CA LEU A 293 -17.68 6.69 -2.88
C LEU A 293 -17.95 5.38 -3.60
N LYS A 294 -17.17 4.34 -3.30
CA LYS A 294 -17.26 3.03 -3.93
C LYS A 294 -17.13 3.16 -5.46
N SER A 295 -16.05 3.78 -5.90
CA SER A 295 -15.81 4.02 -7.32
C SER A 295 -14.34 3.81 -7.68
N ILE A 296 -14.09 3.59 -8.97
CA ILE A 296 -12.75 3.56 -9.54
C ILE A 296 -12.67 4.70 -10.55
N TRP A 297 -11.72 5.60 -10.34
CA TRP A 297 -11.45 6.72 -11.22
C TRP A 297 -10.34 6.33 -12.19
N VAL A 298 -10.50 6.68 -13.46
CA VAL A 298 -9.54 6.34 -14.52
C VAL A 298 -9.00 7.62 -15.15
N TYR A 299 -7.68 7.78 -15.12
CA TYR A 299 -6.98 8.93 -15.66
C TYR A 299 -6.08 8.51 -16.81
N SER A 300 -6.04 9.35 -17.86
CA SER A 300 -5.03 9.23 -18.91
C SER A 300 -3.86 10.15 -18.57
N ARG A 301 -2.63 9.66 -18.76
CA ARG A 301 -1.43 10.49 -18.64
C ARG A 301 -1.20 11.22 -19.97
N THR A 302 -1.41 12.53 -19.99
CA THR A 302 -0.94 13.38 -21.09
C THR A 302 0.52 13.77 -20.82
N PHE A 303 1.42 13.38 -21.73
CA PHE A 303 2.83 13.74 -21.72
C PHE A 303 3.04 15.15 -22.32
#